data_AF-A0A4S4BAZ7-F1
#
_entry.id   AF-A0A4S4BAZ7-F1
#
_cell.length_a   1.000
_cell.length_b   1.000
_cell.length_c   1.000
_cell.angle_alpha   90.00
_cell.angle_beta   90.00
_cell.angle_gamma   90.00
#
_symmetry.space_group_name_H-M   'P 1'
#
loop_
_entity.id
_entity.type
_entity.pdbx_description
1 polymer ?
#
loop_
_entity_poly.entity_id
_entity_poly.type
_entity_poly.pdbx_seq_one_letter_code
_entity_poly.pdbx_strand_id
1 'polypeptide(L)'
;MGCTGSAVALKLHLAGYRVSVVNAAQIKFYAKSTLRRGKTDKMDAELIARYGETMHPACWMPPERDREALRALIHERDAVISLITLEKGRQHALDHREHAQELVVQLGQARLALLEQQRATVEQAMDACVAESSGLRKQVDLLSSVPGIGKLTAAIVLAETSHLQDMQDSRQWAAYAGLSPVPRQSGAMVGRCRISKIGNSRLRRAFYLSAVTVSRLKN
;
A
#
# COMPACT_ATOMS: atom_id res chain seq x y z
N MET A 1 -0.11 -2.46 -6.75
CA MET A 1 0.45 -2.42 -8.12
C MET A 1 1.58 -3.43 -8.16
N GLY A 2 1.60 -4.32 -9.14
CA GLY A 2 2.60 -5.38 -9.22
C GLY A 2 4.00 -4.82 -9.45
N CYS A 3 5.01 -5.43 -8.83
CA CYS A 3 6.42 -5.05 -8.87
C CYS A 3 7.03 -5.01 -10.29
N THR A 4 6.35 -5.56 -11.30
CA THR A 4 6.80 -5.56 -12.70
C THR A 4 6.77 -4.19 -13.36
N GLY A 5 5.90 -3.28 -12.93
CA GLY A 5 5.80 -1.94 -13.54
C GLY A 5 6.97 -1.02 -13.21
N SER A 6 7.52 -1.11 -11.99
CA SER A 6 8.60 -0.21 -11.52
C SER A 6 9.93 -0.53 -12.17
N ALA A 7 10.28 -1.81 -12.34
CA ALA A 7 11.53 -2.23 -12.98
C ALA A 7 11.61 -1.78 -14.45
N VAL A 8 10.50 -1.90 -15.19
CA VAL A 8 10.41 -1.43 -16.58
C VAL A 8 10.51 0.09 -16.65
N ALA A 9 9.79 0.79 -15.77
CA ALA A 9 9.85 2.25 -15.71
C ALA A 9 11.26 2.76 -15.41
N LEU A 10 11.96 2.12 -14.46
CA LEU A 10 13.34 2.44 -14.12
C LEU A 10 14.28 2.25 -15.30
N LYS A 11 14.20 1.11 -16.00
CA LYS A 11 15.05 0.82 -17.15
C LYS A 11 14.85 1.82 -18.29
N LEU A 12 13.60 2.18 -18.58
CA LEU A 12 13.28 3.18 -19.61
C LEU A 12 13.74 4.59 -19.20
N HIS A 13 13.59 4.95 -17.93
CA HIS A 13 14.07 6.23 -17.41
C HIS A 13 15.60 6.35 -17.48
N LEU A 14 16.33 5.29 -17.11
CA LEU A 14 17.79 5.24 -17.21
C LEU A 14 18.28 5.28 -18.67
N ALA A 15 17.47 4.82 -19.62
CA ALA A 15 17.73 4.95 -21.05
C ALA A 15 17.42 6.35 -21.61
N GLY A 16 17.00 7.30 -20.75
CA GLY A 16 16.73 8.70 -21.12
C GLY A 16 15.31 8.97 -21.61
N TYR A 17 14.40 7.99 -21.54
CA TYR A 17 13.01 8.20 -21.94
C TYR A 17 12.20 8.88 -20.83
N ARG A 18 11.26 9.74 -21.24
CA ARG A 18 10.21 10.24 -20.35
C ARG A 18 9.19 9.14 -20.14
N VAL A 19 8.99 8.74 -18.89
CA VAL A 19 8.11 7.63 -18.50
C VAL A 19 6.97 8.18 -17.65
N SER A 20 5.77 7.66 -17.81
CA SER A 20 4.64 7.89 -16.90
C SER A 20 4.05 6.56 -16.47
N VAL A 21 3.81 6.40 -15.17
CA VAL A 21 3.17 5.19 -14.62
C VAL A 21 1.74 5.53 -14.22
N VAL A 22 0.78 4.95 -14.94
CA VAL A 22 -0.65 5.24 -14.77
C VAL A 22 -1.37 3.99 -14.27
N ASN A 23 -2.36 4.17 -13.41
CA ASN A 23 -3.22 3.07 -12.98
C ASN A 23 -3.99 2.50 -14.18
N ALA A 24 -3.84 1.19 -14.43
CA ALA A 24 -4.52 0.49 -15.52
C ALA A 24 -6.05 0.66 -15.53
N ALA A 25 -6.67 0.90 -14.37
CA ALA A 25 -8.09 1.20 -14.28
C ALA A 25 -8.46 2.50 -15.02
N GLN A 26 -7.60 3.52 -14.99
CA GLN A 26 -7.83 4.78 -15.71
C GLN A 26 -7.82 4.55 -17.22
N ILE A 27 -6.84 3.79 -17.72
CA ILE A 27 -6.78 3.38 -19.13
C ILE A 27 -8.05 2.60 -19.52
N LYS A 28 -8.48 1.66 -18.67
CA LYS A 28 -9.70 0.88 -18.88
C LYS A 28 -10.96 1.75 -18.91
N PHE A 29 -11.07 2.76 -18.06
CA PHE A 29 -12.21 3.68 -18.06
C PHE A 29 -12.20 4.60 -19.28
N TYR A 30 -11.04 5.06 -19.71
CA TYR A 30 -10.88 5.82 -20.95
C TYR A 30 -11.22 5.00 -22.21
N ALA A 31 -10.87 3.71 -22.23
CA ALA A 31 -11.31 2.78 -23.28
C ALA A 31 -12.84 2.67 -23.35
N LYS A 32 -13.51 2.65 -22.19
CA LYS A 32 -14.97 2.57 -22.12
C LYS A 32 -15.63 3.87 -22.58
N SER A 33 -15.10 5.03 -22.20
CA SER A 33 -15.66 6.33 -22.61
C SER A 33 -15.55 6.58 -24.11
N THR A 34 -14.56 5.97 -24.77
CA THR A 34 -14.37 6.05 -26.23
C THR A 34 -15.22 5.04 -27.03
N LEU A 35 -16.10 4.27 -26.37
CA LEU A 35 -17.07 3.33 -26.98
C LEU A 35 -16.47 2.34 -28.01
N ARG A 36 -15.19 1.99 -27.88
CA ARG A 36 -14.50 1.07 -28.80
C ARG A 36 -15.02 -0.36 -28.67
N ARG A 37 -15.21 -1.03 -29.81
CA ARG A 37 -15.62 -2.44 -29.94
C ARG A 37 -14.48 -3.23 -30.60
N GLY A 38 -13.62 -3.86 -29.80
CA GLY A 38 -12.49 -4.68 -30.27
C GLY A 38 -11.25 -4.54 -29.39
N LYS A 39 -10.45 -5.61 -29.31
CA LYS A 39 -9.19 -5.64 -28.55
C LYS A 39 -8.09 -6.26 -29.40
N THR A 40 -7.06 -5.49 -29.72
CA THR A 40 -5.83 -5.94 -30.37
C THR A 40 -4.65 -5.17 -29.79
N ASP A 41 -3.44 -5.73 -29.82
CA ASP A 41 -2.24 -5.06 -29.28
C ASP A 41 -2.00 -3.69 -29.95
N LYS A 42 -2.28 -3.57 -31.26
CA LYS A 42 -2.19 -2.31 -32.00
C LYS A 42 -3.19 -1.27 -31.49
N MET A 43 -4.44 -1.69 -31.23
CA MET A 43 -5.48 -0.80 -30.72
C MET A 43 -5.22 -0.36 -29.28
N ASP A 44 -4.68 -1.26 -28.45
CA ASP A 44 -4.32 -0.97 -27.06
C ASP A 44 -3.15 0.02 -27.00
N ALA A 45 -2.13 -0.13 -27.86
CA ALA A 45 -1.03 0.83 -27.97
C ALA A 45 -1.52 2.23 -28.40
N GLU A 46 -2.38 2.30 -29.42
CA GLU A 46 -2.96 3.57 -29.89
C GLU A 46 -3.81 4.23 -28.79
N LEU A 47 -4.58 3.45 -28.04
CA LEU A 47 -5.39 3.94 -26.93
C LEU A 47 -4.50 4.56 -25.83
N ILE A 48 -3.43 3.88 -25.44
CA ILE A 48 -2.50 4.36 -24.41
C ILE A 48 -1.81 5.65 -24.88
N ALA A 49 -1.39 5.73 -26.15
CA ALA A 49 -0.80 6.93 -26.73
C ALA A 49 -1.78 8.11 -26.69
N ARG A 50 -3.02 7.90 -27.14
CA ARG A 50 -4.07 8.93 -27.13
C ARG A 50 -4.44 9.38 -25.72
N TYR A 51 -4.47 8.44 -24.76
CA TYR A 51 -4.64 8.78 -23.34
C TYR A 51 -3.51 9.68 -22.85
N GLY A 52 -2.25 9.35 -23.19
CA GLY A 52 -1.09 10.16 -22.82
C GLY A 52 -1.16 11.58 -23.37
N GLU A 53 -1.55 11.74 -24.63
CA GLU A 53 -1.74 13.04 -25.29
C GLU A 53 -2.92 13.82 -24.71
N THR A 54 -4.01 13.16 -24.33
CA THR A 54 -5.19 13.88 -23.79
C THR A 54 -4.97 14.28 -22.33
N MET A 55 -4.48 13.35 -21.51
CA MET A 55 -4.46 13.48 -20.04
C MET A 55 -3.14 14.02 -19.50
N HIS A 56 -2.09 14.08 -20.31
CA HIS A 56 -0.77 14.60 -19.92
C HIS A 56 -0.30 14.08 -18.55
N PRO A 57 -0.21 12.75 -18.37
CA PRO A 57 0.13 12.20 -17.07
C PRO A 57 1.50 12.68 -16.59
N ALA A 58 1.63 12.88 -15.29
CA ALA A 58 2.88 13.33 -14.67
C ALA A 58 4.05 12.43 -15.06
N CYS A 59 5.24 13.03 -15.16
CA CYS A 59 6.46 12.27 -15.39
C CYS A 59 6.77 11.46 -14.15
N TRP A 60 6.96 10.16 -14.32
CA TRP A 60 7.41 9.28 -13.26
C TRP A 60 8.87 9.59 -12.95
N MET A 61 9.17 9.72 -11.65
CA MET A 61 10.52 9.76 -11.15
C MET A 61 10.84 8.49 -10.37
N PRO A 62 12.07 7.98 -10.47
CA PRO A 62 12.48 6.82 -9.69
C PRO A 62 12.42 7.16 -8.20
N PRO A 63 11.85 6.27 -7.38
CA PRO A 63 11.93 6.42 -5.93
C PRO A 63 13.39 6.30 -5.47
N GLU A 64 13.72 6.97 -4.37
CA GLU A 64 15.01 6.80 -3.69
C GLU A 64 15.21 5.32 -3.31
N ARG A 65 16.42 4.80 -3.51
CA ARG A 65 16.76 3.38 -3.26
C ARG A 65 16.37 2.94 -1.85
N ASP A 66 16.66 3.76 -0.85
CA ASP A 66 16.38 3.47 0.55
C ASP A 66 14.87 3.38 0.82
N ARG A 67 14.06 4.23 0.15
CA ARG A 67 12.60 4.20 0.26
C ARG A 67 12.01 2.93 -0.36
N GLU A 68 12.52 2.52 -1.51
CA GLU A 68 12.08 1.28 -2.17
C GLU A 68 12.46 0.05 -1.32
N ALA A 69 13.66 0.05 -0.73
CA ALA A 69 14.08 -1.00 0.21
C ALA A 69 13.18 -1.06 1.45
N LEU A 70 12.92 0.08 2.09
CA LEU A 70 12.01 0.17 3.23
C LEU A 70 10.60 -0.33 2.88
N ARG A 71 10.11 0.01 1.68
CA ARG A 71 8.81 -0.44 1.18
C ARG A 71 8.75 -1.96 1.02
N ALA A 72 9.78 -2.55 0.43
CA ALA A 72 9.87 -4.01 0.28
C ALA A 72 9.81 -4.71 1.65
N LEU A 73 10.57 -4.22 2.63
CA LEU A 73 10.58 -4.74 3.99
C LEU A 73 9.21 -4.62 4.68
N ILE A 74 8.52 -3.49 4.51
CA ILE A 74 7.17 -3.28 5.07
C ILE A 74 6.15 -4.23 4.43
N HIS A 75 6.24 -4.47 3.12
CA HIS A 75 5.34 -5.39 2.43
C HIS A 75 5.57 -6.82 2.89
N GLU A 76 6.83 -7.22 3.07
CA GLU A 76 7.20 -8.52 3.61
C GLU A 76 6.70 -8.69 5.03
N ARG A 77 6.90 -7.68 5.90
CA ARG A 77 6.36 -7.70 7.27
C ARG A 77 4.86 -7.94 7.28
N ASP A 78 4.11 -7.24 6.42
CA ASP A 78 2.66 -7.42 6.31
C ASP A 78 2.26 -8.82 5.83
N ALA A 79 3.05 -9.41 4.91
CA ALA A 79 2.85 -10.78 4.44
C ALA A 79 3.07 -11.78 5.58
N VAL A 80 4.17 -11.66 6.31
CA VAL A 80 4.50 -12.50 7.48
C VAL A 80 3.42 -12.38 8.55
N ILE A 81 2.97 -11.16 8.88
CA ILE A 81 1.90 -10.96 9.87
C ILE A 81 0.58 -11.61 9.43
N SER A 82 0.29 -11.58 8.13
CA SER A 82 -0.91 -12.23 7.58
C SER A 82 -0.82 -13.75 7.75
N LEU A 83 0.36 -14.34 7.52
CA LEU A 83 0.62 -15.77 7.75
C LEU A 83 0.56 -16.13 9.25
N ILE A 84 1.11 -15.31 10.14
CA ILE A 84 1.01 -15.48 11.59
C ILE A 84 -0.46 -15.48 12.02
N THR A 85 -1.26 -14.53 11.52
CA THR A 85 -2.68 -14.42 11.85
C THR A 85 -3.45 -15.67 11.41
N LEU A 86 -3.16 -16.14 10.19
CA LEU A 86 -3.76 -17.38 9.67
C LEU A 86 -3.39 -18.59 10.52
N GLU A 87 -2.11 -18.73 10.88
CA GLU A 87 -1.64 -19.89 11.64
C GLU A 87 -2.16 -19.87 13.09
N LYS A 88 -2.22 -18.71 13.74
CA LYS A 88 -2.87 -18.54 15.05
C LYS A 88 -4.35 -18.95 15.00
N GLY A 89 -5.06 -18.58 13.93
CA GLY A 89 -6.44 -19.00 13.72
C GLY A 89 -6.59 -20.52 13.57
N ARG A 90 -5.64 -21.17 12.87
CA ARG A 90 -5.60 -22.63 12.74
C ARG A 90 -5.34 -23.33 14.08
N GLN A 91 -4.37 -22.84 14.85
CA GLN A 91 -4.07 -23.38 16.18
C GLN A 91 -5.29 -23.25 17.10
N HIS A 92 -5.93 -22.09 17.14
CA HIS A 92 -7.13 -21.90 17.93
C HIS A 92 -8.25 -22.89 17.53
N ALA A 93 -8.42 -23.17 16.24
CA ALA A 93 -9.39 -24.15 15.77
C ALA A 93 -9.02 -25.61 16.15
N LEU A 94 -7.73 -25.91 16.34
CA LEU A 94 -7.27 -27.22 16.80
C LEU A 94 -7.47 -27.39 18.31
N ASP A 95 -7.30 -26.33 19.11
CA ASP A 95 -7.50 -26.35 20.57
C ASP A 95 -8.95 -26.73 20.95
N HIS A 96 -9.91 -26.44 20.08
CA HIS A 96 -11.34 -26.77 20.28
C HIS A 96 -11.77 -28.11 19.67
N ARG A 97 -10.85 -28.91 19.13
CA ARG A 97 -11.18 -30.25 18.61
C ARG A 97 -11.05 -31.29 19.71
N GLU A 98 -12.04 -32.18 19.82
CA GLU A 98 -12.01 -33.30 20.78
C GLU A 98 -10.81 -34.24 20.57
N HIS A 99 -10.38 -34.42 19.33
CA HIS A 99 -9.25 -35.30 18.99
C HIS A 99 -8.33 -34.63 17.96
N ALA A 100 -7.46 -33.74 18.43
CA ALA A 100 -6.38 -33.19 17.60
C ALA A 100 -5.22 -34.19 17.49
N GLN A 101 -4.71 -34.41 16.27
CA GLN A 101 -3.50 -35.21 16.09
C GLN A 101 -2.28 -34.39 16.56
N GLU A 102 -1.53 -34.91 17.53
CA GLU A 102 -0.33 -34.31 18.12
C GLU A 102 0.70 -33.77 17.11
N LEU A 103 1.05 -34.54 16.07
CA LEU A 103 1.98 -34.13 15.01
C LEU A 103 1.50 -32.86 14.29
N VAL A 104 0.18 -32.73 14.06
CA VAL A 104 -0.39 -31.54 13.41
C VAL A 104 -0.23 -30.32 14.31
N VAL A 105 -0.42 -30.47 15.63
CA VAL A 105 -0.21 -29.39 16.61
C VAL A 105 1.25 -28.98 16.66
N GLN A 106 2.17 -29.94 16.75
CA GLN A 106 3.61 -29.69 16.79
C GLN A 106 4.11 -28.97 15.53
N LEU A 107 3.69 -29.41 14.33
CA LEU A 107 4.04 -28.76 13.08
C LEU A 107 3.48 -27.33 12.99
N GLY A 108 2.27 -27.10 13.50
CA GLY A 108 1.67 -25.76 13.57
C GLY A 108 2.44 -24.83 14.50
N GLN A 109 2.86 -25.32 15.67
CA GLN A 109 3.68 -24.58 16.62
C GLN A 109 5.06 -24.22 16.05
N ALA A 110 5.73 -25.19 15.41
CA ALA A 110 7.01 -24.96 14.75
C ALA A 110 6.91 -23.91 13.63
N ARG A 111 5.83 -23.96 12.82
CA ARG A 111 5.58 -22.96 11.78
C ARG A 111 5.36 -21.57 12.38
N LEU A 112 4.57 -21.47 13.46
CA LEU A 112 4.33 -20.18 14.12
C LEU A 112 5.63 -19.59 14.68
N ALA A 113 6.48 -20.41 15.30
CA ALA A 113 7.77 -19.98 15.82
C ALA A 113 8.68 -19.43 14.70
N LEU A 114 8.74 -20.12 13.56
CA LEU A 114 9.49 -19.66 12.38
C LEU A 114 8.97 -18.31 11.87
N LEU A 115 7.64 -18.15 11.76
CA LEU A 115 7.04 -16.91 11.28
C LEU A 115 7.30 -15.73 12.23
N GLU A 116 7.24 -15.95 13.55
CA GLU A 116 7.58 -14.91 14.54
C GLU A 116 9.06 -14.52 14.47
N GLN A 117 9.97 -15.49 14.24
CA GLN A 117 11.38 -15.21 13.98
C GLN A 117 11.56 -14.36 12.71
N GLN A 118 10.91 -14.74 11.61
CA GLN A 118 10.95 -13.96 10.37
C GLN A 118 10.41 -12.54 10.56
N ARG A 119 9.32 -12.37 11.33
CA ARG A 119 8.79 -11.05 11.69
C ARG A 119 9.86 -10.21 12.38
N ALA A 120 10.54 -10.76 13.38
CA ALA A 120 11.59 -10.06 14.11
C ALA A 120 12.77 -9.68 13.20
N THR A 121 13.22 -10.58 12.33
CA THR A 121 14.28 -10.31 11.34
C THR A 121 13.91 -9.16 10.42
N VAL A 122 12.67 -9.15 9.90
CA VAL A 122 12.21 -8.08 9.00
C VAL A 122 12.08 -6.76 9.76
N GLU A 123 11.55 -6.75 10.98
CA GLU A 123 11.46 -5.55 11.81
C GLU A 123 12.84 -4.96 12.12
N GLN A 124 13.84 -5.80 12.43
CA GLN A 124 15.22 -5.36 12.62
C GLN A 124 15.83 -4.76 11.34
N ALA A 125 15.59 -5.38 10.19
CA ALA A 125 16.04 -4.86 8.89
C ALA A 125 15.37 -3.52 8.56
N MET A 126 14.11 -3.32 8.93
CA MET A 126 13.41 -2.03 8.78
C MET A 126 14.07 -0.95 9.62
N ASP A 127 14.35 -1.23 10.89
CA ASP A 127 15.01 -0.27 11.80
C ASP A 127 16.42 0.08 11.31
N ALA A 128 17.18 -0.90 10.83
CA ALA A 128 18.50 -0.68 10.23
C ALA A 128 18.41 0.20 8.97
N CYS A 129 17.47 -0.09 8.07
CA CYS A 129 17.27 0.70 6.84
C CYS A 129 16.95 2.17 7.15
N VAL A 130 16.15 2.44 8.18
CA VAL A 130 15.87 3.81 8.63
C VAL A 130 17.09 4.45 9.29
N ALA A 131 17.87 3.69 10.07
CA ALA A 131 19.04 4.21 10.77
C ALA A 131 20.21 4.57 9.84
N GLU A 132 20.42 3.78 8.78
CA GLU A 132 21.47 3.98 7.77
C GLU A 132 21.21 5.23 6.91
N SER A 133 19.96 5.53 6.62
CA SER A 133 19.58 6.68 5.79
C SER A 133 19.25 7.90 6.64
N SER A 134 20.16 8.87 6.69
CA SER A 134 19.95 10.12 7.45
C SER A 134 18.71 10.91 7.01
N GLY A 135 18.34 10.81 5.73
CA GLY A 135 17.13 11.42 5.17
C GLY A 135 15.86 10.73 5.69
N LEU A 136 15.80 9.40 5.62
CA LEU A 136 14.68 8.63 6.15
C LEU A 136 14.52 8.84 7.64
N ARG A 137 15.60 8.77 8.42
CA ARG A 137 15.57 8.98 9.86
C ARG A 137 14.91 10.30 10.23
N LYS A 138 15.37 11.42 9.63
CA LYS A 138 14.80 12.75 9.86
C LYS A 138 13.32 12.82 9.51
N GLN A 139 12.91 12.18 8.42
CA GLN A 139 11.50 12.16 7.99
C GLN A 139 10.63 11.30 8.91
N VAL A 140 11.12 10.14 9.35
CA VAL A 140 10.44 9.27 10.30
C VAL A 140 10.27 9.98 11.64
N ASP A 141 11.32 10.63 12.14
CA ASP A 141 11.28 11.40 13.40
C ASP A 141 10.30 12.57 13.30
N LEU A 142 10.33 13.31 12.19
CA LEU A 142 9.41 14.43 11.95
C LEU A 142 7.94 13.95 11.94
N LEU A 143 7.63 12.87 11.22
CA LEU A 143 6.28 12.31 11.19
C LEU A 143 5.86 11.73 12.54
N SER A 144 6.78 11.12 13.28
CA SER A 144 6.51 10.54 14.60
C SER A 144 6.28 11.60 15.69
N SER A 145 6.60 12.87 15.42
CA SER A 145 6.29 13.98 16.33
C SER A 145 4.78 14.33 16.35
N VAL A 146 4.03 13.88 15.33
CA VAL A 146 2.58 14.06 15.26
C VAL A 146 1.90 13.09 16.23
N PRO A 147 1.01 13.57 17.14
CA PRO A 147 0.30 12.70 18.07
C PRO A 147 -0.42 11.54 17.36
N GLY A 148 -0.20 10.32 17.86
CA GLY A 148 -0.77 9.08 17.33
C GLY A 148 -0.04 8.49 16.13
N ILE A 149 1.00 9.13 15.59
CA ILE A 149 1.88 8.54 14.59
C ILE A 149 3.12 7.98 15.29
N GLY A 150 3.26 6.65 15.30
CA GLY A 150 4.48 5.99 15.76
C GLY A 150 5.47 5.76 14.61
N LYS A 151 6.70 5.37 14.95
CA LYS A 151 7.79 5.09 13.98
C LYS A 151 7.37 4.16 12.84
N LEU A 152 6.67 3.06 13.17
CA LEU A 152 6.15 2.12 12.17
C LEU A 152 5.15 2.78 11.22
N THR A 153 4.19 3.55 11.75
CA THR A 153 3.21 4.28 10.94
C THR A 153 3.90 5.31 10.05
N ALA A 154 4.86 6.06 10.60
CA ALA A 154 5.67 7.00 9.83
C ALA A 154 6.44 6.32 8.69
N ALA A 155 7.09 5.18 8.96
CA ALA A 155 7.78 4.39 7.94
C ALA A 155 6.83 3.90 6.84
N ILE A 156 5.63 3.41 7.19
CA ILE A 156 4.59 3.01 6.23
C ILE A 156 4.16 4.19 5.36
N VAL A 157 3.95 5.37 5.96
CA VAL A 157 3.59 6.58 5.23
C VAL A 157 4.68 6.94 4.23
N LEU A 158 5.95 6.97 4.64
CA LEU A 158 7.05 7.31 3.73
C LEU A 158 7.23 6.30 2.59
N ALA A 159 7.13 5.02 2.91
CA ALA A 159 7.29 3.94 1.93
C ALA A 159 6.19 3.96 0.86
N GLU A 160 4.93 4.17 1.25
CA GLU A 160 3.79 4.15 0.33
C GLU A 160 3.59 5.45 -0.46
N THR A 161 4.23 6.53 -0.04
CA THR A 161 4.12 7.86 -0.68
C THR A 161 5.31 8.22 -1.55
N SER A 162 6.29 7.31 -1.66
CA SER A 162 7.51 7.43 -2.46
C SER A 162 7.31 7.82 -3.93
N HIS A 163 6.16 7.51 -4.53
CA HIS A 163 5.84 7.86 -5.92
C HIS A 163 4.84 9.01 -6.07
N LEU A 164 4.40 9.58 -4.95
CA LEU A 164 3.43 10.67 -4.98
C LEU A 164 4.19 11.97 -5.06
N GLN A 165 4.13 12.57 -6.24
CA GLN A 165 4.55 13.94 -6.44
C GLN A 165 3.30 14.83 -6.36
N ASP A 166 3.45 15.97 -5.69
CA ASP A 166 2.54 17.11 -5.81
C ASP A 166 1.12 16.95 -5.25
N MET A 167 0.96 16.19 -4.16
CA MET A 167 -0.29 16.22 -3.40
C MET A 167 -0.32 17.41 -2.44
N GLN A 168 -0.98 18.50 -2.87
CA GLN A 168 -1.03 19.76 -2.13
C GLN A 168 -2.20 19.83 -1.14
N ASP A 169 -3.24 19.02 -1.32
CA ASP A 169 -4.46 19.06 -0.49
C ASP A 169 -4.65 17.78 0.34
N SER A 170 -4.94 17.97 1.63
CA SER A 170 -5.46 16.96 2.56
C SER A 170 -6.57 16.06 1.97
N ARG A 171 -7.45 16.61 1.11
CA ARG A 171 -8.52 15.84 0.46
C ARG A 171 -7.97 14.85 -0.56
N GLN A 172 -6.92 15.24 -1.29
CA GLN A 172 -6.22 14.32 -2.19
C GLN A 172 -5.59 13.18 -1.39
N TRP A 173 -4.97 13.49 -0.24
CA TRP A 173 -4.40 12.50 0.68
C TRP A 173 -5.47 11.52 1.18
N ALA A 174 -6.62 12.04 1.62
CA ALA A 174 -7.75 11.22 2.05
C ALA A 174 -8.30 10.36 0.90
N ALA A 175 -8.38 10.87 -0.32
CA ALA A 175 -8.80 10.10 -1.49
C ALA A 175 -7.80 8.99 -1.83
N TYR A 176 -6.49 9.29 -1.81
CA TYR A 176 -5.44 8.31 -2.10
C TYR A 176 -5.39 7.17 -1.07
N ALA A 177 -5.51 7.48 0.21
CA ALA A 177 -5.62 6.49 1.27
C ALA A 177 -6.98 5.74 1.24
N GLY A 178 -7.97 6.20 0.47
CA GLY A 178 -9.33 5.67 0.52
C GLY A 178 -10.03 5.94 1.85
N LEU A 179 -9.74 7.07 2.48
CA LEU A 179 -10.44 7.58 3.65
C LEU A 179 -11.61 8.50 3.27
N SER A 180 -11.63 9.00 2.03
CA SER A 180 -12.72 9.87 1.56
C SER A 180 -14.07 9.13 1.62
N PRO A 181 -15.11 9.74 2.22
CA PRO A 181 -16.46 9.19 2.19
C PRO A 181 -17.00 9.22 0.75
N VAL A 182 -17.71 8.16 0.37
CA VAL A 182 -18.40 8.07 -0.92
C VAL A 182 -19.86 8.41 -0.69
N PRO A 183 -20.38 9.52 -1.27
CA PRO A 183 -21.78 9.86 -1.18
C PRO A 183 -22.63 8.83 -1.91
N ARG A 184 -23.76 8.44 -1.30
CA ARG A 184 -24.77 7.57 -1.91
C ARG A 184 -26.08 8.34 -2.03
N GLN A 185 -26.12 9.24 -2.99
CA GLN A 185 -27.27 10.10 -3.26
C GLN A 185 -27.77 9.88 -4.69
N SER A 186 -29.08 9.71 -4.86
CA SER A 186 -29.74 9.66 -6.17
C SER A 186 -31.13 10.28 -6.09
N GLY A 187 -31.38 11.37 -6.82
CA GLY A 187 -32.63 12.11 -6.73
C GLY A 187 -32.94 12.51 -5.28
N ALA A 188 -34.08 12.08 -4.75
CA ALA A 188 -34.50 12.34 -3.37
C ALA A 188 -33.91 11.36 -2.31
N MET A 189 -33.20 10.30 -2.72
CA MET A 189 -32.66 9.31 -1.78
C MET A 189 -31.30 9.77 -1.24
N VAL A 190 -31.21 9.96 0.09
CA VAL A 190 -29.95 10.16 0.81
C VAL A 190 -29.62 8.90 1.62
N GLY A 191 -28.68 8.09 1.12
CA GLY A 191 -28.17 6.91 1.81
C GLY A 191 -27.00 7.24 2.75
N ARG A 192 -26.64 6.28 3.62
CA ARG A 192 -25.46 6.40 4.49
C ARG A 192 -24.18 6.43 3.65
N CYS A 193 -23.34 7.45 3.86
CA CYS A 193 -21.99 7.52 3.31
C CYS A 193 -21.11 6.42 3.93
N ARG A 194 -20.24 5.83 3.11
CA ARG A 194 -19.23 4.84 3.57
C ARG A 194 -17.85 5.26 3.08
N ILE A 195 -16.81 4.90 3.83
CA ILE A 195 -15.43 5.11 3.37
C ILE A 195 -15.18 4.36 2.06
N SER A 196 -14.44 5.00 1.15
CA SER A 196 -14.03 4.36 -0.10
C SER A 196 -13.12 3.15 0.19
N LYS A 197 -13.40 2.00 -0.42
CA LYS A 197 -12.42 0.90 -0.40
C LYS A 197 -11.35 1.05 -1.48
N ILE A 198 -11.50 2.03 -2.37
CA ILE A 198 -10.58 2.36 -3.45
C ILE A 198 -9.48 3.28 -2.88
N GLY A 199 -8.21 2.86 -3.01
CA GLY A 199 -7.05 3.58 -2.48
C GLY A 199 -6.02 2.64 -1.83
N ASN A 200 -4.97 3.20 -1.26
CA ASN A 200 -3.92 2.45 -0.58
C ASN A 200 -4.42 1.93 0.79
N SER A 201 -4.64 0.61 0.89
CA SER A 201 -5.16 -0.03 2.09
C SER A 201 -4.22 0.07 3.30
N ARG A 202 -2.90 0.09 3.08
CA ARG A 202 -1.90 0.24 4.16
C ARG A 202 -1.96 1.62 4.77
N LEU A 203 -2.01 2.66 3.93
CA LEU A 203 -2.20 4.04 4.41
C LEU A 203 -3.54 4.21 5.14
N ARG A 204 -4.62 3.62 4.61
CA ARG A 204 -5.93 3.64 5.28
C ARG A 204 -5.84 3.10 6.70
N ARG A 205 -5.23 1.91 6.85
CA ARG A 205 -5.05 1.25 8.14
C ARG A 205 -4.16 2.07 9.07
N ALA A 206 -3.05 2.58 8.56
CA ALA A 206 -2.09 3.41 9.29
C ALA A 206 -2.78 4.65 9.88
N PHE A 207 -3.44 5.45 9.05
CA PHE A 207 -4.13 6.66 9.51
C PHE A 207 -5.34 6.37 10.40
N TYR A 208 -6.11 5.32 10.11
CA TYR A 208 -7.22 4.92 10.98
C TYR A 208 -6.74 4.57 12.40
N LEU A 209 -5.69 3.74 12.50
CA LEU A 209 -5.13 3.35 13.79
C LEU A 209 -4.53 4.56 14.53
N SER A 210 -3.84 5.46 13.83
CA SER A 210 -3.36 6.71 14.43
C SER A 210 -4.50 7.56 15.00
N ALA A 211 -5.59 7.73 14.25
CA ALA A 211 -6.74 8.48 14.72
C ALA A 211 -7.42 7.82 15.94
N VAL A 212 -7.53 6.49 15.95
CA VAL A 212 -8.07 5.74 17.11
C VAL A 212 -7.19 5.93 18.34
N THR A 213 -5.86 5.86 18.19
CA THR A 213 -4.91 6.10 19.29
C THR A 213 -5.07 7.51 19.86
N VAL A 214 -5.14 8.54 19.02
CA VAL A 214 -5.35 9.93 19.48
C VAL A 214 -6.70 10.11 20.17
N SER A 215 -7.76 9.50 19.64
CA SER A 215 -9.10 9.57 20.24
C SER A 215 -9.12 9.03 21.67
N ARG A 216 -8.30 8.01 21.96
CA ARG A 216 -8.14 7.42 23.29
C ARG A 216 -7.25 8.24 24.23
N LEU A 217 -6.33 9.04 23.69
CA LEU A 217 -5.43 9.90 24.46
C LEU A 217 -6.07 11.20 24.94
N LYS A 218 -7.22 11.60 24.37
CA LYS A 218 -7.94 12.83 24.69
C LYS A 218 -9.04 12.66 25.75
N ASN A 219 -8.97 11.61 26.58
CA ASN A 219 -9.81 11.43 27.76
C ASN A 219 -8.98 11.51 29.04
#